data_AF-A0AAV8WS81-F1
#
_entry.id   AF-A0AAV8WS81-F1
#
_cell.length_a   1.000
_cell.length_b   1.000
_cell.length_c   1.000
_cell.angle_alpha   90.00
_cell.angle_beta   90.00
_cell.angle_gamma   90.00
#
_symmetry.space_group_name_H-M   'P 1'
#
loop_
_entity.id
_entity.type
_entity.pdbx_description
1 polymer ?
#
loop_
_entity_poly.entity_id
_entity_poly.type
_entity_poly.pdbx_seq_one_letter_code
_entity_poly.pdbx_strand_id
1 'polypeptide(L)'
;MCAPGKLFNVNICHKLFRITNANIHNLKSFEKAPILKNKLTLVIPKRSFFGWFKRPSKNQLKIADNVPDEYILIYRNTMDRYIFFAQLITTLSAFIIIVSSIIKHDLTNMELDFSSWTYPPRQTENEIYVYVAAFTCLVVILQVLVSRLPIRIYNLPQQKKYIFVIYGNYPFTQKKLTTKVGEIASLPETGISPWKNDRYIIKNQQTLILLDKYFRRPADLYIMLGVQRDPDVDEKE
;
A
#
# COMPACT_ATOMS: atom_id res chain seq x y z
N MET A 1 -50.79 3.18 -21.07
CA MET A 1 -50.19 2.26 -22.05
C MET A 1 -48.77 1.95 -21.61
N CYS A 2 -48.59 0.75 -21.08
CA CYS A 2 -47.31 0.21 -20.64
C CYS A 2 -46.49 -0.23 -21.86
N ALA A 3 -45.18 0.04 -21.84
CA ALA A 3 -44.20 -0.67 -22.66
C ALA A 3 -42.95 -0.94 -21.81
N PRO A 4 -42.27 -2.09 -22.01
CA PRO A 4 -41.66 -2.85 -20.93
C PRO A 4 -40.13 -2.84 -20.95
N GLY A 5 -39.57 -3.31 -19.84
CA GLY A 5 -38.16 -3.24 -19.49
C GLY A 5 -37.18 -4.02 -20.36
N LYS A 6 -35.94 -3.53 -20.33
CA LYS A 6 -34.74 -4.23 -20.79
C LYS A 6 -33.99 -4.75 -19.56
N LEU A 7 -34.11 -6.05 -19.33
CA LEU A 7 -33.26 -6.81 -18.41
C LEU A 7 -31.89 -7.03 -19.08
N PHE A 8 -30.84 -6.54 -18.44
CA PHE A 8 -29.46 -6.86 -18.76
C PHE A 8 -29.17 -8.31 -18.36
N ASN A 9 -28.93 -9.15 -19.37
CA ASN A 9 -28.59 -10.56 -19.20
C ASN A 9 -27.05 -10.66 -19.06
N VAL A 10 -26.56 -10.81 -17.83
CA VAL A 10 -25.13 -11.01 -17.54
C VAL A 10 -24.85 -12.51 -17.50
N ASN A 11 -24.35 -13.05 -18.61
CA ASN A 11 -23.87 -14.43 -18.68
C ASN A 11 -22.51 -14.54 -17.96
N ILE A 12 -22.56 -15.06 -16.73
CA ILE A 12 -21.39 -15.42 -15.92
C ILE A 12 -20.81 -16.72 -16.50
N CYS A 13 -19.71 -16.59 -17.25
CA CYS A 13 -19.00 -17.73 -17.80
C CYS A 13 -18.15 -18.42 -16.72
N HIS A 14 -18.75 -19.39 -16.02
CA HIS A 14 -18.06 -20.33 -15.14
C HIS A 14 -17.14 -21.24 -15.97
N LYS A 15 -15.85 -20.89 -16.06
CA LYS A 15 -14.83 -21.77 -16.63
C LYS A 15 -14.37 -22.76 -15.56
N LEU A 16 -15.22 -23.76 -15.31
CA LEU A 16 -14.88 -24.94 -14.50
C LEU A 16 -13.83 -25.76 -15.25
N PHE A 17 -12.69 -25.95 -14.59
CA PHE A 17 -11.60 -26.83 -14.98
C PHE A 17 -12.12 -28.27 -15.10
N ARG A 18 -12.36 -28.74 -16.33
CA ARG A 18 -12.48 -30.16 -16.64
C ARG A 18 -11.11 -30.80 -16.49
N ILE A 19 -10.90 -31.52 -15.39
CA ILE A 19 -9.84 -32.52 -15.31
C ILE A 19 -10.34 -33.73 -16.10
N THR A 20 -9.73 -33.94 -17.27
CA THR A 20 -9.94 -35.12 -18.09
C THR A 20 -9.36 -36.35 -17.39
N ASN A 21 -10.20 -37.35 -17.15
CA ASN A 21 -9.80 -38.70 -16.77
C ASN A 21 -8.89 -39.28 -17.86
N ALA A 22 -7.59 -39.30 -17.59
CA ALA A 22 -6.63 -40.05 -18.39
C ALA A 22 -6.64 -41.52 -17.92
N ASN A 23 -7.19 -42.33 -18.81
CA ASN A 23 -7.15 -43.77 -18.95
C ASN A 23 -5.99 -44.47 -18.20
N ILE A 24 -6.31 -45.14 -17.10
CA ILE A 24 -5.41 -46.05 -16.37
C ILE A 24 -5.51 -47.42 -17.03
N HIS A 25 -4.79 -47.65 -18.13
CA HIS A 25 -4.47 -49.00 -18.61
C HIS A 25 -3.35 -48.90 -19.66
N ASN A 26 -2.10 -49.07 -19.20
CA ASN A 26 -0.94 -49.59 -19.93
C ASN A 26 0.37 -48.97 -19.46
N LEU A 27 0.92 -49.46 -18.35
CA LEU A 27 2.36 -49.41 -18.07
C LEU A 27 2.76 -50.67 -17.29
N LYS A 28 2.57 -51.83 -17.93
CA LYS A 28 3.25 -53.09 -17.56
C LYS A 28 4.28 -53.42 -18.63
N SER A 29 5.37 -52.67 -18.64
CA SER A 29 6.69 -53.12 -19.08
C SER A 29 7.62 -51.90 -19.10
N PHE A 30 8.52 -51.82 -18.13
CA PHE A 30 9.90 -51.45 -18.41
C PHE A 30 10.71 -51.97 -17.24
N GLU A 31 11.42 -53.05 -17.54
CA GLU A 31 12.42 -53.67 -16.68
C GLU A 31 13.51 -52.67 -16.29
N LYS A 32 13.89 -52.75 -15.00
CA LYS A 32 15.27 -52.70 -14.49
C LYS A 32 16.17 -51.59 -15.06
N ALA A 33 16.04 -50.40 -14.49
CA ALA A 33 17.15 -49.45 -14.38
C ALA A 33 17.71 -49.48 -12.94
N PRO A 34 19.05 -49.49 -12.75
CA PRO A 34 19.63 -49.48 -11.41
C PRO A 34 19.29 -48.18 -10.69
N ILE A 35 18.67 -48.32 -9.52
CA ILE A 35 18.22 -47.23 -8.65
C ILE A 35 19.45 -46.49 -8.12
N LEU A 36 19.87 -45.47 -8.86
CA LEU A 36 20.77 -44.42 -8.38
C LEU A 36 20.04 -43.70 -7.23
N LYS A 37 20.50 -43.98 -6.01
CA LYS A 37 20.11 -43.30 -4.76
C LYS A 37 20.51 -41.83 -4.80
N ASN A 38 19.89 -41.02 -5.65
CA ASN A 38 19.88 -39.58 -5.45
C ASN A 38 18.79 -39.28 -4.42
N LYS A 39 19.20 -39.13 -3.16
CA LYS A 39 18.43 -38.40 -2.14
C LYS A 39 18.29 -36.95 -2.59
N LEU A 40 17.40 -36.70 -3.56
CA LEU A 40 16.77 -35.40 -3.74
C LEU A 40 15.89 -35.19 -2.52
N THR A 41 16.49 -34.65 -1.46
CA THR A 41 15.74 -34.09 -0.36
C THR A 41 14.96 -32.91 -0.94
N LEU A 42 13.71 -33.17 -1.30
CA LEU A 42 12.71 -32.15 -1.53
C LEU A 42 12.56 -31.41 -0.19
N VAL A 43 13.37 -30.37 0.00
CA VAL A 43 13.26 -29.45 1.14
C VAL A 43 11.97 -28.70 0.92
N ILE A 44 10.86 -29.26 1.42
CA ILE A 44 9.60 -28.54 1.54
C ILE A 44 9.89 -27.42 2.55
N PRO A 45 9.93 -26.14 2.13
CA PRO A 45 10.16 -25.07 3.09
C PRO A 45 9.00 -25.10 4.07
N LYS A 46 9.28 -25.42 5.34
CA LYS A 46 8.33 -25.21 6.43
C LYS A 46 7.92 -23.74 6.35
N ARG A 47 6.72 -23.46 5.84
CA ARG A 47 6.12 -22.12 5.82
C ARG A 47 5.87 -21.74 7.27
N SER A 48 6.87 -21.13 7.87
CA SER A 48 6.77 -20.55 9.19
C SER A 48 5.74 -19.43 9.14
N PHE A 49 4.67 -19.55 9.92
CA PHE A 49 3.68 -18.48 10.11
C PHE A 49 4.32 -17.19 10.66
N PHE A 50 5.53 -17.27 11.24
CA PHE A 50 6.33 -16.11 11.65
C PHE A 50 7.05 -15.40 10.48
N GLY A 51 6.94 -15.90 9.25
CA GLY A 51 7.51 -15.26 8.07
C GLY A 51 6.97 -13.85 7.80
N TRP A 52 5.77 -13.53 8.31
CA TRP A 52 5.17 -12.21 8.12
C TRP A 52 5.97 -11.08 8.78
N PHE A 53 6.68 -11.39 9.87
CA PHE A 53 7.53 -10.41 10.56
C PHE A 53 8.93 -10.29 9.97
N LYS A 54 9.34 -11.18 9.06
CA LYS A 54 10.68 -11.13 8.46
C LYS A 54 10.85 -9.82 7.69
N ARG A 55 11.99 -9.15 7.90
CA ARG A 55 12.34 -7.94 7.15
C ARG A 55 12.63 -8.34 5.69
N PRO A 56 11.95 -7.75 4.70
CA PRO A 56 12.23 -8.06 3.31
C PRO A 56 13.64 -7.62 2.92
N SER A 57 14.27 -8.41 2.04
CA SER A 57 15.57 -8.08 1.45
C SER A 57 15.45 -6.88 0.51
N LYS A 58 16.54 -6.14 0.30
CA LYS A 58 16.59 -4.99 -0.63
C LYS A 58 16.09 -5.36 -2.03
N ASN A 59 16.46 -6.54 -2.53
CA ASN A 59 16.04 -7.02 -3.85
C ASN A 59 14.53 -7.32 -3.89
N GLN A 60 13.98 -7.87 -2.81
CA GLN A 60 12.53 -8.11 -2.71
C GLN A 60 11.75 -6.80 -2.72
N LEU A 61 12.29 -5.74 -2.11
CA LEU A 61 11.68 -4.41 -2.14
C LEU A 61 11.68 -3.82 -3.55
N LYS A 62 12.80 -3.95 -4.29
CA LYS A 62 12.89 -3.49 -5.68
C LYS A 62 11.89 -4.20 -6.59
N ILE A 63 11.75 -5.52 -6.44
CA ILE A 63 10.77 -6.31 -7.18
C ILE A 63 9.35 -5.89 -6.83
N ALA A 64 9.03 -5.73 -5.55
CA ALA A 64 7.71 -5.29 -5.09
C ALA A 64 7.34 -3.91 -5.66
N ASP A 65 8.32 -3.01 -5.71
CA ASP A 65 8.13 -1.66 -6.20
C ASP A 65 8.36 -1.55 -7.72
N ASN A 66 8.63 -2.64 -8.46
CA ASN A 66 8.97 -2.61 -9.89
C ASN A 66 10.04 -1.55 -10.24
N VAL A 67 11.19 -1.57 -9.55
CA VAL A 67 12.31 -0.65 -9.78
C VAL A 67 13.50 -1.43 -10.35
N PRO A 68 14.22 -0.93 -11.38
CA PRO A 68 15.40 -1.60 -11.94
C PRO A 68 16.51 -1.82 -10.91
N ASP A 69 17.33 -2.85 -11.12
CA ASP A 69 18.36 -3.26 -10.16
C ASP A 69 19.50 -2.25 -9.99
N GLU A 70 19.73 -1.38 -10.97
CA GLU A 70 20.74 -0.30 -10.94
C GLU A 70 20.48 0.72 -9.83
N TYR A 71 19.24 0.85 -9.37
CA TYR A 71 18.87 1.81 -8.35
C TYR A 71 19.32 1.36 -6.95
N ILE A 72 19.88 2.30 -6.19
CA ILE A 72 20.32 2.09 -4.81
C ILE A 72 19.24 2.66 -3.88
N LEU A 73 18.82 1.86 -2.89
CA LEU A 73 17.88 2.33 -1.86
C LEU A 73 18.61 3.26 -0.89
N ILE A 74 18.24 4.54 -0.88
CA ILE A 74 18.82 5.58 0.00
C ILE A 74 17.92 5.93 1.18
N TYR A 75 16.61 5.76 1.05
CA TYR A 75 15.66 6.07 2.10
C TYR A 75 14.70 4.91 2.29
N ARG A 76 14.48 4.53 3.55
CA ARG A 76 13.50 3.51 3.92
C ARG A 76 12.76 3.93 5.17
N ASN A 77 11.48 4.24 5.02
CA ASN A 77 10.61 4.45 6.16
C ASN A 77 10.39 3.12 6.90
N THR A 78 10.78 3.06 8.18
CA THR A 78 10.59 1.86 9.01
C THR A 78 9.14 1.68 9.48
N MET A 79 8.30 2.69 9.29
CA MET A 79 6.89 2.70 9.66
C MET A 79 5.96 2.25 8.52
N ASP A 80 6.49 1.67 7.43
CA ASP A 80 5.70 1.26 6.27
C ASP A 80 4.51 0.34 6.64
N ARG A 81 4.76 -0.70 7.44
CA ARG A 81 3.70 -1.61 7.92
C ARG A 81 2.68 -0.91 8.82
N TYR A 82 3.13 -0.03 9.72
CA TYR A 82 2.24 0.68 10.62
C TYR A 82 1.30 1.60 9.86
N ILE A 83 1.83 2.34 8.89
CA ILE A 83 1.05 3.22 8.01
C ILE A 83 0.04 2.40 7.21
N PHE A 84 0.47 1.27 6.63
CA PHE A 84 -0.40 0.38 5.89
C PHE A 84 -1.56 -0.17 6.74
N PHE A 85 -1.28 -0.68 7.94
CA PHE A 85 -2.33 -1.19 8.84
C PHE A 85 -3.25 -0.07 9.33
N ALA A 86 -2.71 1.12 9.59
CA ALA A 86 -3.52 2.28 9.94
C ALA A 86 -4.50 2.63 8.81
N GLN A 87 -4.04 2.65 7.55
CA GLN A 87 -4.92 2.86 6.38
C GLN A 87 -5.96 1.75 6.24
N LEU A 88 -5.57 0.48 6.44
CA LEU A 88 -6.48 -0.65 6.35
C LEU A 88 -7.57 -0.61 7.42
N ILE A 89 -7.21 -0.37 8.68
CA ILE A 89 -8.17 -0.27 9.80
C ILE A 89 -9.10 0.92 9.62
N THR A 90 -8.57 2.08 9.19
CA THR A 90 -9.39 3.29 9.00
C THR A 90 -10.34 3.18 7.82
N THR A 91 -9.92 2.54 6.73
CA THR A 91 -10.80 2.28 5.58
C THR A 91 -11.86 1.23 5.88
N LEU A 92 -11.51 0.16 6.62
CA LEU A 92 -12.49 -0.84 7.07
C LEU A 92 -13.51 -0.24 8.04
N SER A 93 -13.08 0.57 9.01
CA SER A 93 -14.01 1.23 9.94
C SER A 93 -14.91 2.24 9.23
N ALA A 94 -14.38 3.04 8.28
CA ALA A 94 -15.20 3.90 7.45
C ALA A 94 -16.22 3.11 6.62
N PHE A 95 -15.81 1.99 6.02
CA PHE A 95 -16.71 1.11 5.28
C PHE A 95 -17.83 0.55 6.17
N ILE A 96 -17.50 0.05 7.37
CA ILE A 96 -18.49 -0.47 8.33
C ILE A 96 -19.48 0.62 8.74
N ILE A 97 -19.01 1.84 9.00
CA ILE A 97 -19.88 2.97 9.40
C ILE A 97 -20.81 3.38 8.25
N ILE A 98 -20.31 3.44 7.02
CA ILE A 98 -21.15 3.76 5.85
C ILE A 98 -22.20 2.68 5.63
N VAL A 99 -21.81 1.40 5.68
CA VAL A 99 -22.72 0.27 5.52
C VAL A 99 -23.75 0.24 6.64
N SER A 100 -23.35 0.43 7.90
CA SER A 100 -24.29 0.46 9.02
C SER A 100 -25.26 1.65 8.92
N SER A 101 -24.80 2.80 8.42
CA SER A 101 -25.66 3.95 8.16
C SER A 101 -26.68 3.69 7.05
N ILE A 102 -26.29 3.02 5.97
CA ILE A 102 -27.19 2.66 4.86
C ILE A 102 -28.21 1.64 5.35
N ILE A 103 -27.74 0.58 6.01
CA ILE A 103 -28.58 -0.47 6.59
C ILE A 103 -29.58 0.16 7.56
N LYS A 104 -29.15 1.05 8.46
CA LYS A 104 -30.06 1.76 9.36
C LYS A 104 -31.11 2.58 8.62
N HIS A 105 -30.70 3.35 7.60
CA HIS A 105 -31.62 4.18 6.83
C HIS A 105 -32.66 3.34 6.08
N ASP A 106 -32.25 2.22 5.49
CA ASP A 106 -33.13 1.31 4.74
C ASP A 106 -34.04 0.49 5.68
N LEU A 107 -33.51 0.07 6.84
CA LEU A 107 -34.23 -0.61 7.90
C LEU A 107 -35.20 0.29 8.66
N THR A 108 -35.12 1.62 8.57
CA THR A 108 -36.22 2.46 9.05
C THR A 108 -37.55 2.13 8.35
N ASN A 109 -37.51 1.46 7.19
CA ASN A 109 -38.69 0.95 6.47
C ASN A 109 -39.04 -0.52 6.79
N MET A 110 -38.18 -1.27 7.51
CA MET A 110 -38.46 -2.64 7.95
C MET A 110 -38.32 -2.72 9.46
N GLU A 111 -39.43 -2.98 10.15
CA GLU A 111 -39.52 -3.13 11.61
C GLU A 111 -38.55 -4.20 12.15
N LEU A 112 -37.27 -3.86 12.31
CA LEU A 112 -36.35 -4.64 13.11
C LEU A 112 -36.44 -4.16 14.55
N ASP A 113 -36.82 -5.08 15.42
CA ASP A 113 -37.03 -4.83 16.83
C ASP A 113 -35.69 -4.59 17.54
N PHE A 114 -35.30 -3.32 17.64
CA PHE A 114 -34.17 -2.86 18.45
C PHE A 114 -34.57 -2.64 19.92
N SER A 115 -35.60 -3.33 20.43
CA SER A 115 -36.09 -3.20 21.82
C SER A 115 -35.03 -3.38 22.91
N SER A 116 -33.90 -4.01 22.61
CA SER A 116 -32.76 -4.16 23.53
C SER A 116 -31.75 -3.01 23.49
N TRP A 117 -31.83 -2.09 22.50
CA TRP A 117 -30.91 -0.97 22.37
C TRP A 117 -31.43 0.26 23.12
N THR A 118 -30.95 0.46 24.36
CA THR A 118 -31.32 1.64 25.14
C THR A 118 -30.68 2.89 24.55
N TYR A 119 -31.52 3.77 23.99
CA TYR A 119 -31.07 5.07 23.51
C TYR A 119 -30.66 5.96 24.70
N PRO A 120 -29.53 6.69 24.61
CA PRO A 120 -29.17 7.65 25.63
C PRO A 120 -30.23 8.78 25.67
N PRO A 121 -30.57 9.31 26.85
CA PRO A 121 -31.70 10.23 27.05
C PRO A 121 -31.56 11.61 26.39
N ARG A 122 -30.46 11.88 25.66
CA ARG A 122 -30.19 13.15 24.97
C ARG A 122 -29.98 13.02 23.47
N GLN A 123 -30.34 11.88 22.89
CA GLN A 123 -30.09 11.64 21.48
C GLN A 123 -30.90 12.60 20.60
N THR A 124 -30.21 13.35 19.75
CA THR A 124 -30.86 14.18 18.72
C THR A 124 -31.00 13.37 17.43
N GLU A 125 -32.10 13.52 16.69
CA GLU A 125 -32.38 12.74 15.47
C GLU A 125 -31.23 12.79 14.43
N ASN A 126 -30.51 13.92 14.39
CA ASN A 126 -29.43 14.17 13.42
C ASN A 126 -28.02 13.83 13.92
N GLU A 127 -27.86 13.37 15.17
CA GLU A 127 -26.56 13.20 15.82
C GLU A 127 -25.67 12.18 15.09
N ILE A 128 -26.28 11.15 14.51
CA ILE A 128 -25.58 10.09 13.75
C ILE A 128 -24.89 10.67 12.52
N TYR A 129 -25.55 11.55 11.76
CA TYR A 129 -24.96 12.17 10.59
C TYR A 129 -23.77 13.06 10.96
N VAL A 130 -23.85 13.75 12.10
CA VAL A 130 -22.74 14.56 12.63
C VAL A 130 -21.54 13.67 12.97
N TYR A 131 -21.75 12.53 13.62
CA TYR A 131 -20.68 11.58 13.92
C TYR A 131 -20.07 10.96 12.67
N VAL A 132 -20.89 10.56 11.69
CA VAL A 132 -20.40 10.02 10.41
C VAL A 132 -19.59 11.07 9.65
N ALA A 133 -20.05 12.33 9.63
CA ALA A 133 -19.34 13.42 8.98
C ALA A 133 -18.00 13.72 9.67
N ALA A 134 -17.98 13.81 11.00
CA ALA A 134 -16.77 14.04 11.78
C ALA A 134 -15.75 12.90 11.61
N PHE A 135 -16.21 11.65 11.64
CA PHE A 135 -15.37 10.48 11.42
C PHE A 135 -14.78 10.45 10.01
N THR A 136 -15.60 10.71 8.99
CA THR A 136 -15.15 10.79 7.59
C THR A 136 -14.09 11.89 7.42
N CYS A 137 -14.31 13.06 8.02
CA CYS A 137 -13.35 14.16 8.00
C CYS A 137 -11.99 13.74 8.60
N LEU A 138 -12.01 13.06 9.76
CA LEU A 138 -10.81 12.55 10.41
C LEU A 138 -10.06 11.56 9.50
N VAL A 139 -10.77 10.62 8.88
CA VAL A 139 -10.18 9.64 7.95
C VAL A 139 -9.54 10.33 6.75
N VAL A 140 -10.20 11.34 6.17
CA VAL A 140 -9.65 12.12 5.05
C VAL A 140 -8.38 12.85 5.46
N ILE A 141 -8.37 13.52 6.63
CA ILE A 141 -7.18 14.22 7.14
C ILE A 141 -6.02 13.23 7.32
N LEU A 142 -6.28 12.07 7.91
CA LEU A 142 -5.26 11.03 8.10
C LEU A 142 -4.73 10.54 6.75
N GLN A 143 -5.60 10.32 5.77
CA GLN A 143 -5.20 9.85 4.44
C GLN A 143 -4.34 10.89 3.71
N VAL A 144 -4.68 12.17 3.83
CA VAL A 144 -3.86 13.27 3.29
C VAL A 144 -2.49 13.30 3.97
N LEU A 145 -2.42 13.16 5.30
CA LEU A 145 -1.14 13.11 6.01
C LEU A 145 -0.27 11.93 5.56
N VAL A 146 -0.85 10.74 5.42
CA VAL A 146 -0.14 9.55 4.94
C VAL A 146 0.37 9.72 3.50
N SER A 147 -0.42 10.35 2.62
CA SER A 147 -0.02 10.59 1.23
C SER A 147 1.20 11.51 1.07
N ARG A 148 1.55 12.27 2.12
CA ARG A 148 2.73 13.15 2.15
C ARG A 148 4.00 12.42 2.62
N LEU A 149 3.88 11.21 3.15
CA LEU A 149 5.01 10.42 3.64
C LEU A 149 5.52 9.47 2.55
N PRO A 150 6.76 9.64 2.05
CA PRO A 150 7.35 8.67 1.16
C PRO A 150 7.68 7.38 1.94
N ILE A 151 7.51 6.25 1.27
CA ILE A 151 7.80 4.93 1.81
C ILE A 151 9.29 4.63 1.59
N ARG A 152 9.75 4.82 0.35
CA ARG A 152 11.10 4.49 -0.11
C ARG A 152 11.57 5.52 -1.14
N ILE A 153 12.87 5.78 -1.14
CA ILE A 153 13.52 6.59 -2.17
C ILE A 153 14.72 5.82 -2.71
N TYR A 154 14.78 5.75 -4.03
CA TYR A 154 15.81 5.09 -4.79
C TYR A 154 16.65 6.14 -5.53
N ASN A 155 17.97 5.99 -5.50
CA ASN A 155 18.91 6.83 -6.23
C ASN A 155 19.53 6.04 -7.39
N LEU A 156 19.71 6.68 -8.54
CA LEU A 156 20.56 6.22 -9.62
C LEU A 156 21.73 7.21 -9.77
N PRO A 157 22.90 6.90 -9.17
CA PRO A 157 24.03 7.84 -9.09
C PRO A 157 24.50 8.34 -10.47
N GLN A 158 24.59 7.43 -11.45
CA GLN A 158 25.08 7.72 -12.80
C GLN A 158 24.23 8.77 -13.53
N GLN A 159 22.91 8.79 -13.30
CA GLN A 159 21.99 9.68 -14.01
C GLN A 159 21.48 10.83 -13.14
N LYS A 160 21.94 10.93 -11.88
CA LYS A 160 21.46 11.94 -10.91
C LYS A 160 19.93 11.96 -10.80
N LYS A 161 19.31 10.77 -10.82
CA LYS A 161 17.85 10.56 -10.81
C LYS A 161 17.41 9.85 -9.54
N TYR A 162 16.28 10.29 -9.00
CA TYR A 162 15.62 9.69 -7.86
C TYR A 162 14.22 9.20 -8.20
N ILE A 163 13.84 8.06 -7.62
CA ILE A 163 12.47 7.53 -7.66
C ILE A 163 11.92 7.52 -6.24
N PHE A 164 10.83 8.25 -6.03
CA PHE A 164 10.06 8.26 -4.80
C PHE A 164 8.89 7.30 -4.93
N VAL A 165 8.76 6.38 -3.98
CA VAL A 165 7.60 5.50 -3.85
C VAL A 165 6.77 6.01 -2.68
N ILE A 166 5.55 6.44 -2.98
CA ILE A 166 4.63 7.10 -2.03
C ILE A 166 3.31 6.33 -2.03
N TYR A 167 2.60 6.34 -0.90
CA TYR A 167 1.22 5.86 -0.89
C TYR A 167 0.33 6.76 -1.75
N GLY A 168 -0.56 6.14 -2.53
CA GLY A 168 -1.61 6.87 -3.23
C GLY A 168 -2.75 7.27 -2.28
N ASN A 169 -3.74 7.96 -2.85
CA ASN A 169 -4.91 8.42 -2.09
C ASN A 169 -5.81 7.26 -1.64
N TYR A 170 -5.69 6.08 -2.26
CA TYR A 170 -6.44 4.89 -1.90
C TYR A 170 -5.54 3.88 -1.19
N PRO A 171 -6.08 3.09 -0.24
CA PRO A 171 -5.34 1.99 0.36
C PRO A 171 -4.83 1.06 -0.75
N PHE A 172 -3.67 0.44 -0.53
CA PHE A 172 -3.00 -0.47 -1.49
C PHE A 172 -2.48 0.18 -2.78
N THR A 173 -2.76 1.46 -3.05
CA THR A 173 -2.20 2.15 -4.22
C THR A 173 -0.85 2.77 -3.90
N GLN A 174 0.07 2.69 -4.85
CA GLN A 174 1.38 3.32 -4.75
C GLN A 174 1.59 4.23 -5.96
N LYS A 175 2.13 5.42 -5.71
CA LYS A 175 2.50 6.39 -6.73
C LYS A 175 4.03 6.47 -6.79
N LYS A 176 4.56 6.49 -8.01
CA LYS A 176 5.98 6.73 -8.27
C LYS A 176 6.17 8.15 -8.78
N LEU A 177 7.13 8.87 -8.23
CA LEU A 177 7.59 10.14 -8.78
C LEU A 177 9.07 10.03 -9.13
N THR A 178 9.42 10.45 -10.34
CA THR A 178 10.81 10.53 -10.76
C THR A 178 11.25 11.98 -10.77
N THR A 179 12.38 12.25 -10.13
CA THR A 179 12.94 13.60 -9.98
C THR A 179 14.44 13.56 -10.22
N LYS A 180 15.04 14.71 -10.51
CA LYS A 180 16.49 14.91 -10.61
C LYS A 180 17.02 15.57 -9.34
N VAL A 181 18.33 15.47 -9.13
CA VAL A 181 19.05 16.23 -8.08
C VAL A 181 18.70 17.72 -8.17
N GLY A 182 18.43 18.35 -7.04
CA GLY A 182 18.15 19.80 -6.95
C GLY A 182 16.74 20.23 -7.36
N GLU A 183 15.88 19.31 -7.83
CA GLU A 183 14.46 19.63 -8.11
C GLU A 183 13.57 19.65 -6.85
N ILE A 184 14.18 19.41 -5.68
CA ILE A 184 13.52 19.34 -4.38
C ILE A 184 13.94 20.56 -3.57
N ALA A 185 12.97 21.35 -3.13
CA ALA A 185 13.20 22.53 -2.31
C ALA A 185 12.64 22.31 -0.90
N SER A 186 13.33 22.83 0.12
CA SER A 186 12.80 22.90 1.48
C SER A 186 11.70 23.97 1.56
N LEU A 187 10.63 23.65 2.28
CA LEU A 187 9.54 24.59 2.56
C LEU A 187 9.83 25.35 3.85
N PRO A 188 9.43 26.64 3.96
CA PRO A 188 9.58 27.39 5.19
C PRO A 188 8.77 26.76 6.34
N GLU A 189 9.25 26.95 7.56
CA GLU A 189 8.67 26.41 8.81
C GLU A 189 7.37 27.13 9.23
N THR A 190 6.30 26.93 8.46
CA THR A 190 4.99 27.53 8.71
C THR A 190 3.97 26.54 9.34
N GLY A 191 3.13 27.02 10.25
CA GLY A 191 2.00 26.27 10.81
C GLY A 191 2.29 25.56 12.13
N ILE A 192 1.45 24.58 12.51
CA ILE A 192 1.48 23.88 13.83
C ILE A 192 1.85 22.39 13.69
N SER A 193 2.18 21.91 12.49
CA SER A 193 2.61 20.52 12.28
C SER A 193 3.83 20.17 13.14
N PRO A 194 3.96 18.97 13.73
CA PRO A 194 5.18 18.58 14.45
C PRO A 194 6.39 18.39 13.51
N TRP A 195 6.16 18.22 12.20
CA TRP A 195 7.19 18.01 11.19
C TRP A 195 7.46 19.26 10.35
N LYS A 196 7.56 20.46 10.93
CA LYS A 196 7.69 21.71 10.14
C LYS A 196 9.00 21.76 9.35
N ASN A 197 10.06 21.28 9.98
CA ASN A 197 11.45 21.36 9.50
C ASN A 197 11.74 20.31 8.41
N ASP A 198 10.93 19.26 8.37
CA ASP A 198 11.09 18.08 7.50
C ASP A 198 10.25 18.18 6.22
N ARG A 199 9.80 19.39 5.83
CA ARG A 199 8.91 19.57 4.68
C ARG A 199 9.65 19.98 3.44
N TYR A 200 9.35 19.28 2.36
CA TYR A 200 9.97 19.49 1.07
C TYR A 200 8.92 19.54 -0.02
N ILE A 201 9.20 20.24 -1.10
CA ILE A 201 8.33 20.31 -2.27
C ILE A 201 9.07 19.82 -3.51
N ILE A 202 8.44 18.91 -4.25
CA ILE A 202 8.92 18.46 -5.55
C ILE A 202 8.23 19.29 -6.63
N LYS A 203 9.00 20.04 -7.43
CA LYS A 203 8.53 20.77 -8.63
C LYS A 203 7.25 21.58 -8.44
N ASN A 204 7.03 22.13 -7.24
CA ASN A 204 5.80 22.84 -6.88
C ASN A 204 4.49 22.01 -7.02
N GLN A 205 4.59 20.68 -7.14
CA GLN A 205 3.44 19.78 -7.37
C GLN A 205 3.07 18.98 -6.12
N GLN A 206 4.07 18.45 -5.40
CA GLN A 206 3.81 17.55 -4.28
C GLN A 206 4.66 17.90 -3.07
N THR A 207 3.98 18.15 -1.95
CA THR A 207 4.59 18.36 -0.64
C THR A 207 4.89 17.02 0.01
N LEU A 208 6.13 16.82 0.44
CA LEU A 208 6.59 15.63 1.13
C LEU A 208 7.09 15.96 2.52
N ILE A 209 7.02 14.96 3.40
CA ILE A 209 7.67 14.98 4.70
C ILE A 209 8.80 13.96 4.66
N LEU A 210 10.05 14.43 4.74
CA LEU A 210 11.24 13.60 4.69
C LEU A 210 11.95 13.64 6.03
N LEU A 211 12.08 12.48 6.66
CA LEU A 211 12.70 12.37 7.99
C LEU A 211 14.15 11.92 7.84
N ASP A 212 15.09 12.72 8.32
CA ASP A 212 16.55 12.48 8.24
C ASP A 212 16.96 11.09 8.76
N LYS A 213 16.31 10.64 9.83
CA LYS A 213 16.55 9.34 10.48
C LYS A 213 16.30 8.11 9.59
N TYR A 214 15.58 8.26 8.47
CA TYR A 214 15.25 7.16 7.57
C TYR A 214 16.14 7.08 6.33
N PHE A 215 17.04 8.04 6.16
CA PHE A 215 18.09 7.96 5.16
C PHE A 215 19.19 6.98 5.59
N ARG A 216 19.85 6.39 4.59
CA ARG A 216 21.01 5.52 4.80
C ARG A 216 22.19 6.32 5.38
N ARG A 217 22.46 7.49 4.81
CA ARG A 217 23.42 8.48 5.33
C ARG A 217 22.71 9.83 5.45
N PRO A 218 22.98 10.64 6.49
CA PRO A 218 22.41 11.99 6.58
C PRO A 218 22.83 12.89 5.40
N ALA A 219 24.01 12.64 4.82
CA ALA A 219 24.49 13.33 3.62
C ALA A 219 23.59 13.10 2.39
N ASP A 220 22.91 11.95 2.29
CA ASP A 220 22.08 11.61 1.12
C ASP A 220 20.96 12.64 0.91
N LEU A 221 20.45 13.24 2.00
CA LEU A 221 19.46 14.31 1.91
C LEU A 221 20.04 15.57 1.28
N TYR A 222 21.20 16.05 1.77
CA TYR A 222 21.86 17.24 1.23
C TYR A 222 22.31 17.07 -0.21
N ILE A 223 22.73 15.84 -0.58
CA ILE A 223 23.04 15.47 -1.96
C ILE A 223 21.78 15.55 -2.82
N MET A 224 20.66 14.99 -2.35
CA MET A 224 19.39 15.01 -3.06
C MET A 224 18.85 16.43 -3.28
N LEU A 225 19.04 17.32 -2.30
CA LEU A 225 18.74 18.75 -2.39
C LEU A 225 19.70 19.52 -3.31
N GLY A 226 20.82 18.91 -3.73
CA GLY A 226 21.84 19.55 -4.56
C GLY A 226 22.76 20.51 -3.80
N VAL A 227 22.75 20.48 -2.47
CA VAL A 227 23.64 21.30 -1.62
C VAL A 227 25.03 20.69 -1.55
N GLN A 228 25.12 19.35 -1.57
CA GLN A 228 26.37 18.59 -1.48
C GLN A 228 26.58 17.71 -2.71
N ARG A 229 27.85 17.51 -3.13
CA ARG A 229 28.22 16.60 -4.22
C ARG A 229 28.25 15.15 -3.73
N ASP A 230 27.83 14.21 -4.58
CA ASP A 230 27.85 12.78 -4.29
C ASP A 230 29.28 12.21 -4.47
N PRO A 231 29.93 11.67 -3.42
CA PRO A 231 31.28 11.11 -3.54
C PRO A 231 31.31 9.83 -4.40
N ASP A 232 30.18 9.12 -4.53
CA ASP A 232 30.12 7.84 -5.24
C ASP A 232 30.08 8.03 -6.79
N VAL A 233 30.03 9.27 -7.27
CA VAL A 233 29.98 9.63 -8.71
C VAL A 233 31.38 9.98 -9.27
N ASP A 234 32.33 10.36 -8.43
CA ASP A 234 33.57 11.04 -8.85
C ASP A 234 34.72 10.11 -9.29
N GLU A 235 34.53 8.78 -9.33
CA GLU A 235 35.61 7.83 -9.70
C GLU A 235 35.65 7.46 -11.20
N LYS A 236 34.78 8.00 -12.05
CA LYS A 236 34.64 7.56 -13.46
C LYS A 236 34.42 8.65 -14.51
N GLU A 237 34.83 9.89 -14.24
CA GLU A 237 34.99 10.91 -15.29
C GLU A 237 36.48 11.23 -15.51
#